data_AF-A0A931XQ09-F1
#
_entry.id   AF-A0A931XQ09-F1
#
_cell.length_a   1.000
_cell.length_b   1.000
_cell.length_c   1.000
_cell.angle_alpha   90.00
_cell.angle_beta   90.00
_cell.angle_gamma   90.00
#
_symmetry.space_group_name_H-M   'P 1'
#
loop_
_entity.id
_entity.type
_entity.pdbx_description
1 polymer ?
#
loop_
_entity_poly.entity_id
_entity_poly.type
_entity_poly.pdbx_seq_one_letter_code
_entity_poly.pdbx_strand_id
1 'polypeptide(L)'
;VRAIHQRRGAESFSFEDAQIVSCAQELLRSHRLSEATFQALYSRLGVRGLVELTATIGYYAMLACTLNAFDVASVTPPEDLKI
;
A
#
# COMPACT_ATOMS: atom_id res chain seq x y z
N VAL A 1 -9.30 -6.94 4.78
CA VAL A 1 -9.02 -5.52 5.16
C VAL A 1 -8.56 -5.36 6.62
N ARG A 2 -9.19 -5.96 7.64
CA ARG A 2 -8.75 -5.85 9.06
C ARG A 2 -7.27 -6.21 9.31
N ALA A 3 -6.73 -7.20 8.60
CA ALA A 3 -5.34 -7.64 8.72
C ALA A 3 -4.31 -6.56 8.30
N ILE A 4 -4.64 -5.75 7.28
CA ILE A 4 -3.81 -4.61 6.84
C ILE A 4 -3.82 -3.52 7.93
N HIS A 5 -5.01 -3.21 8.46
CA HIS A 5 -5.18 -2.20 9.51
C HIS A 5 -4.44 -2.55 10.81
N GLN A 6 -4.48 -3.80 11.23
CA GLN A 6 -3.87 -4.25 12.49
C GLN A 6 -2.35 -4.45 12.37
N ARG A 7 -1.75 -4.27 11.18
CA ARG A 7 -0.36 -4.65 10.86
C ARG A 7 -0.01 -6.11 11.21
N ARG A 8 -1.01 -6.92 11.53
CA ARG A 8 -0.93 -8.36 11.80
C ARG A 8 -1.63 -9.04 10.64
N GLY A 9 -0.85 -9.54 9.70
CA GLY A 9 -1.42 -10.09 8.47
C GLY A 9 -0.47 -10.24 7.29
N ALA A 10 0.72 -9.64 7.33
CA ALA A 10 1.74 -9.89 6.31
C ALA A 10 2.09 -11.39 6.21
N GLU A 11 2.01 -12.09 7.34
CA GLU A 11 2.26 -13.53 7.47
C GLU A 11 1.15 -14.40 6.85
N SER A 12 -0.05 -13.83 6.66
CA SER A 12 -1.18 -14.49 6.00
C SER A 12 -1.32 -14.14 4.52
N PHE A 13 -0.47 -13.24 4.01
CA PHE A 13 -0.46 -12.89 2.60
C PHE A 13 0.36 -13.89 1.79
N SER A 14 0.00 -14.03 0.52
CA SER A 14 0.89 -14.67 -0.43
C SER A 14 2.22 -13.90 -0.42
N PHE A 15 3.32 -14.60 -0.72
CA PHE A 15 4.64 -13.96 -0.83
C PHE A 15 4.62 -12.74 -1.76
N GLU A 16 3.83 -12.85 -2.83
CA GLU A 16 3.60 -11.81 -3.82
C GLU A 16 2.91 -10.56 -3.26
N ASP A 17 1.84 -10.74 -2.49
CA ASP A 17 1.12 -9.62 -1.85
C ASP A 17 1.96 -8.97 -0.76
N ALA A 18 2.73 -9.76 -0.02
CA ALA A 18 3.65 -9.26 1.00
C ALA A 18 4.69 -8.30 0.40
N GLN A 19 5.22 -8.60 -0.80
CA GLN A 19 6.17 -7.71 -1.49
C GLN A 19 5.55 -6.36 -1.88
N ILE A 20 4.29 -6.36 -2.34
CA ILE A 20 3.56 -5.12 -2.67
C ILE A 20 3.34 -4.28 -1.41
N VAL A 21 2.92 -4.92 -0.31
CA VAL A 21 2.70 -4.25 0.97
C VAL A 21 4.01 -3.67 1.52
N SER A 22 5.13 -4.41 1.47
CA SER A 22 6.43 -3.91 1.90
C SER A 22 6.87 -2.70 1.09
N CYS A 23 6.71 -2.72 -0.23
CA CYS A 23 7.01 -1.57 -1.10
C CYS A 23 6.21 -0.32 -0.72
N ALA A 24 4.90 -0.45 -0.50
CA ALA A 24 4.08 0.66 -0.04
C ALA A 24 4.53 1.19 1.33
N GLN A 25 4.89 0.30 2.26
CA GLN A 25 5.35 0.70 3.58
C GLN A 25 6.69 1.43 3.55
N GLU A 26 7.66 0.95 2.76
CA GLU A 26 8.96 1.58 2.58
C GLU A 26 8.83 2.97 1.93
N LEU A 27 8.05 3.09 0.85
CA LEU A 27 7.82 4.37 0.18
C LEU A 27 7.11 5.39 1.07
N LEU A 28 6.10 4.97 1.84
CA LEU A 28 5.31 5.89 2.66
C LEU A 28 6.03 6.32 3.94
N ARG A 29 6.93 5.49 4.48
CA ARG A 29 7.65 5.80 5.75
C ARG A 29 9.05 6.34 5.55
N SER A 30 9.77 5.73 4.63
CA SER A 30 11.20 5.99 4.42
C SER A 30 11.44 6.79 3.15
N HIS A 31 10.39 7.06 2.37
CA HIS A 31 10.45 7.80 1.11
C HIS A 31 11.43 7.22 0.09
N ARG A 32 11.80 5.94 0.25
CA ARG A 32 12.79 5.24 -0.55
C ARG A 32 12.55 3.73 -0.47
N LEU A 33 12.69 3.06 -1.62
CA LEU A 33 12.76 1.61 -1.68
C LEU A 33 14.18 1.13 -1.42
N SER A 34 14.30 0.07 -0.64
CA SER A 34 15.51 -0.72 -0.53
C SER A 34 15.81 -1.44 -1.85
N GLU A 35 17.08 -1.69 -2.11
CA GLU A 35 17.54 -2.41 -3.31
C GLU A 35 16.90 -3.80 -3.39
N ALA A 36 16.81 -4.51 -2.26
CA ALA A 36 16.20 -5.84 -2.21
C ALA A 36 14.72 -5.82 -2.64
N THR A 37 13.93 -4.87 -2.13
CA THR A 37 12.51 -4.73 -2.49
C THR A 37 12.35 -4.29 -3.95
N PHE A 38 13.20 -3.36 -4.42
CA PHE A 38 13.21 -2.91 -5.81
C PHE A 38 13.48 -4.06 -6.78
N GLN A 39 14.57 -4.81 -6.59
CA GLN A 39 14.96 -5.90 -7.49
C GLN A 39 13.94 -7.03 -7.51
N ALA A 40 13.36 -7.37 -6.36
CA ALA A 40 12.36 -8.41 -6.27
C ALA A 40 11.08 -8.04 -7.04
N LEU A 41 10.61 -6.79 -6.92
CA LEU A 41 9.45 -6.31 -7.66
C LEU A 41 9.76 -6.07 -9.15
N TYR A 42 10.95 -5.58 -9.47
CA TYR A 42 11.40 -5.41 -10.84
C TYR A 42 11.42 -6.75 -11.60
N SER A 43 11.95 -7.80 -10.97
CA SER A 43 12.00 -9.14 -11.56
C SER A 43 10.62 -9.72 -11.83
N ARG A 44 9.62 -9.36 -11.02
CA ARG A 44 8.25 -9.88 -11.12
C ARG A 44 7.35 -9.05 -12.06
N LEU A 45 7.43 -7.73 -11.96
CA LEU A 45 6.51 -6.79 -12.60
C LEU A 45 7.10 -6.09 -13.83
N GLY A 46 8.42 -6.17 -14.00
CA GLY A 46 9.17 -5.37 -14.96
C GLY A 46 9.13 -3.87 -14.66
N VAL A 47 9.76 -3.08 -15.53
CA VAL A 47 9.81 -1.61 -15.42
C VAL A 47 8.40 -1.02 -15.31
N ARG A 48 7.52 -1.41 -16.24
CA ARG A 48 6.18 -0.82 -16.37
C ARG A 48 5.35 -1.05 -15.11
N GLY A 49 5.26 -2.30 -14.63
CA GLY A 49 4.46 -2.61 -13.45
C GLY A 49 5.01 -1.97 -12.18
N LEU A 50 6.34 -1.84 -12.05
CA LEU A 50 6.95 -1.14 -10.92
C LEU A 50 6.67 0.37 -10.92
N VAL A 51 6.66 1.00 -12.09
CA VAL A 51 6.27 2.41 -12.25
C VAL A 51 4.79 2.59 -11.92
N GLU A 52 3.91 1.74 -12.47
CA GLU A 52 2.47 1.77 -12.20
C GLU A 52 2.16 1.58 -10.71
N LEU A 53 2.84 0.64 -10.05
CA LEU A 53 2.71 0.41 -8.61
C LEU A 53 3.13 1.64 -7.80
N THR A 54 4.31 2.20 -8.10
CA THR A 54 4.85 3.37 -7.38
C THR A 54 3.95 4.59 -7.56
N ALA A 55 3.48 4.85 -8.79
CA ALA A 55 2.56 5.93 -9.08
C ALA A 55 1.23 5.77 -8.35
N THR A 56 0.69 4.55 -8.29
CA THR A 56 -0.54 4.23 -7.57
C THR A 56 -0.40 4.52 -6.08
N ILE A 57 0.70 4.09 -5.46
CA ILE A 57 0.99 4.38 -4.04
C ILE A 57 1.04 5.89 -3.79
N GLY A 58 1.76 6.64 -4.64
CA GLY A 58 1.87 8.09 -4.53
C GLY A 58 0.54 8.82 -4.70
N TYR A 59 -0.29 8.38 -5.64
CA TYR A 59 -1.62 8.96 -5.87
C TYR A 59 -2.52 8.84 -4.63
N TYR A 60 -2.59 7.65 -4.02
CA TYR A 60 -3.37 7.47 -2.80
C TYR A 60 -2.77 8.18 -1.58
N ALA A 61 -1.44 8.32 -1.51
CA ALA A 61 -0.80 9.13 -0.47
C ALA A 61 -1.20 10.61 -0.57
N MET A 62 -1.18 11.17 -1.78
CA MET A 62 -1.62 12.55 -2.04
C MET A 62 -3.11 12.74 -1.70
N LEU A 63 -3.97 11.79 -2.10
CA LEU A 63 -5.39 11.83 -1.75
C LEU A 63 -5.58 11.79 -0.23
N ALA A 64 -4.90 10.90 0.48
CA ALA A 64 -4.96 10.81 1.93
C ALA A 64 -4.52 12.11 2.62
N CYS A 65 -3.43 12.72 2.15
CA CYS A 65 -2.99 14.03 2.64
C CYS A 65 -4.07 15.11 2.48
N THR A 66 -4.74 15.13 1.32
CA THR A 66 -5.81 16.09 1.04
C THR A 66 -6.99 15.85 1.99
N LEU A 67 -7.48 14.61 2.09
CA LEU A 67 -8.61 14.26 2.97
C LEU A 67 -8.32 14.58 4.44
N ASN A 68 -7.11 14.28 4.90
CA ASN A 68 -6.68 14.56 6.26
C ASN A 68 -6.57 16.07 6.53
N ALA A 69 -6.06 16.86 5.57
CA ALA A 69 -5.91 18.31 5.72
C ALA A 69 -7.26 19.05 5.83
N PHE A 70 -8.31 18.51 5.18
CA PHE A 70 -9.66 19.06 5.20
C PHE A 70 -10.61 18.34 6.16
N ASP A 71 -10.09 17.48 7.04
CA ASP A 71 -10.84 16.69 8.03
C ASP A 71 -12.10 16.02 7.45
N VAL A 72 -11.92 15.39 6.27
CA VAL A 72 -13.01 14.70 5.59
C VAL A 72 -13.29 13.39 6.31
N ALA A 73 -14.42 13.33 7.04
CA ALA A 73 -14.87 12.12 7.71
C ALA A 73 -15.14 11.00 6.69
N SER A 74 -14.57 9.83 6.91
CA SER A 74 -15.05 8.61 6.24
C SER A 74 -16.45 8.32 6.75
N VAL A 75 -17.43 8.21 5.85
CA VAL A 75 -18.71 7.59 6.19
C VAL A 75 -18.39 6.16 6.62
N THR A 76 -18.44 5.89 7.93
CA THR A 76 -18.38 4.52 8.44
C THR A 76 -19.53 3.77 7.78
N PRO A 77 -19.28 2.73 6.96
CA PRO A 77 -20.36 1.90 6.46
C PRO A 77 -21.13 1.33 7.67
N PRO A 78 -22.45 1.24 7.63
CA PRO A 78 -23.20 0.64 8.73
C PRO A 78 -22.67 -0.77 9.02
N GLU A 79 -22.71 -1.17 10.31
CA GLU A 79 -22.05 -2.38 10.87
C GLU A 79 -22.47 -3.71 10.20
N ASP A 80 -23.45 -3.67 9.31
CA ASP A 80 -24.04 -4.80 8.59
C ASP A 80 -23.40 -5.08 7.21
N LEU A 81 -22.41 -4.29 6.77
CA LEU A 81 -21.71 -4.58 5.52
C LEU A 81 -20.74 -5.77 5.67
N LYS A 82 -21.26 -6.99 5.42
CA LYS A 82 -20.49 -8.23 5.30
C LYS A 82 -19.65 -8.20 4.02
N ILE A 83 -18.36 -7.91 4.16
CA ILE A 83 -17.31 -8.25 3.17
C ILE A 83 -16.39 -9.28 3.79
#